data_AF-A0A957X2K4-F1
#
_entry.id   AF-A0A957X2K4-F1
#
_cell.length_a   1.000
_cell.length_b   1.000
_cell.length_c   1.000
_cell.angle_alpha   90.00
_cell.angle_beta   90.00
_cell.angle_gamma   90.00
#
_symmetry.space_group_name_H-M   'P 1'
#
loop_
_entity.id
_entity.type
_entity.pdbx_description
1 polymer ?
#
loop_
_entity_poly.entity_id
_entity_poly.type
_entity_poly.pdbx_seq_one_letter_code
_entity_poly.pdbx_strand_id
1 'polypeptide(L)' 'TWHFLGRYAVDGNRGCGHGYLYLAEHAIWQQPIAADDLEEQELLLLHRDELEKALFAGEFKVLSWATAVAMALLALPSA' A
#
# COMPACT_ATOMS: atom_id res chain seq x y z
N THR A 1 9.64 -5.89 -10.27
CA THR A 1 8.56 -6.83 -10.65
C THR A 1 7.28 -6.43 -9.99
N TRP A 2 6.12 -6.69 -10.61
CA TRP A 2 4.81 -6.42 -10.03
C TRP A 2 4.15 -7.73 -9.61
N HIS A 3 3.74 -7.83 -8.36
CA HIS A 3 3.07 -8.99 -7.77
C HIS A 3 1.64 -8.62 -7.49
N PHE A 4 0.69 -9.34 -8.09
CA PHE A 4 -0.73 -9.14 -7.80
C PHE A 4 -1.07 -9.78 -6.46
N LEU A 5 -1.60 -8.98 -5.53
CA LEU A 5 -1.95 -9.41 -4.18
C LEU A 5 -3.44 -9.71 -4.01
N GLY A 6 -4.27 -9.27 -4.95
CA GLY A 6 -5.69 -9.60 -4.97
C GLY A 6 -6.59 -8.46 -5.43
N ARG A 7 -7.86 -8.82 -5.66
CA ARG A 7 -8.95 -7.90 -6.01
C ARG A 7 -10.01 -7.99 -4.93
N TYR A 8 -10.31 -6.86 -4.31
CA TYR A 8 -11.24 -6.78 -3.18
C TYR A 8 -12.38 -5.82 -3.52
N ALA A 9 -13.62 -6.22 -3.20
CA ALA A 9 -14.76 -5.30 -3.26
C ALA A 9 -14.62 -4.25 -2.14
N VAL A 10 -14.80 -2.97 -2.48
CA VAL A 10 -14.73 -1.87 -1.51
C VAL A 10 -16.10 -1.64 -0.87
N ASP A 11 -17.17 -1.56 -1.67
CA ASP A 11 -18.54 -1.66 -1.16
C ASP A 11 -18.98 -3.13 -1.19
N GLY A 12 -18.82 -3.83 -0.06
CA GLY A 12 -19.21 -5.24 0.06
C GLY A 12 -20.73 -5.48 -0.06
N ASN A 13 -21.56 -4.48 0.20
CA ASN A 13 -23.02 -4.62 0.14
C ASN A 13 -23.55 -4.46 -1.28
N ARG A 14 -22.89 -3.64 -2.12
CA ARG A 14 -23.31 -3.37 -3.50
C ARG A 14 -22.41 -3.99 -4.56
N GLY A 15 -21.23 -4.46 -4.16
CA GLY A 15 -20.17 -4.88 -5.09
C GLY A 15 -19.60 -3.73 -5.92
N CYS A 16 -19.86 -2.47 -5.53
CA CYS A 16 -19.39 -1.29 -6.26
C CYS A 16 -17.96 -0.93 -5.84
N GLY A 17 -17.11 -0.68 -6.83
CA GLY A 17 -15.70 -0.33 -6.62
C GLY A 17 -14.85 -1.53 -6.23
N HIS A 18 -13.71 -1.67 -6.91
CA HIS A 18 -12.73 -2.70 -6.62
C HIS A 18 -11.36 -2.09 -6.37
N GLY A 19 -10.73 -2.48 -5.27
CA GLY A 19 -9.30 -2.27 -5.05
C GLY A 19 -8.52 -3.43 -5.67
N TYR A 20 -7.51 -3.10 -6.47
CA TYR A 20 -6.56 -4.06 -7.02
C TYR A 20 -5.21 -3.78 -6.37
N LEU A 21 -4.75 -4.72 -5.56
CA LEU A 21 -3.56 -4.52 -4.75
C LEU A 21 -2.35 -5.17 -5.44
N TYR A 22 -1.23 -4.46 -5.45
CA TYR A 22 0.01 -4.92 -6.03
C TYR A 22 1.19 -4.59 -5.12
N LEU A 23 2.19 -5.47 -5.09
CA LEU A 23 3.51 -5.20 -4.55
C LEU A 23 4.49 -4.98 -5.70
N ALA A 24 5.16 -3.82 -5.70
CA ALA A 24 6.25 -3.53 -6.61
C ALA A 24 7.60 -3.80 -5.91
N GLU A 25 8.43 -4.64 -6.52
CA GLU A 25 9.79 -4.90 -6.04
C GLU A 25 10.84 -4.32 -6.99
N HIS A 26 12.00 -3.98 -6.45
CA HIS A 26 13.13 -3.39 -7.18
C HIS A 26 12.79 -2.06 -7.85
N ALA A 27 11.90 -1.27 -7.23
CA ALA A 27 11.64 0.10 -7.65
C ALA A 27 12.89 0.95 -7.42
N ILE A 28 13.22 1.80 -8.39
CA ILE A 28 14.27 2.81 -8.28
C ILE A 28 13.62 4.17 -8.22
N TRP A 29 14.13 5.04 -7.36
CA TRP A 29 13.70 6.43 -7.35
C TRP A 29 14.16 7.11 -8.65
N GLN A 30 13.27 7.86 -9.30
CA GLN A 30 13.53 8.49 -10.60
C GLN A 30 13.39 10.01 -10.55
N GLN A 31 12.32 10.53 -9.94
CA GLN A 31 12.03 11.96 -9.89
C GLN A 31 11.01 12.26 -8.77
N PRO A 32 10.84 13.54 -8.37
CA PRO A 32 9.76 13.96 -7.49
C PRO A 32 8.37 13.63 -8.06
N ILE A 33 7.38 13.52 -7.18
CA ILE A 33 5.99 13.28 -7.56
C ILE A 33 5.53 14.39 -8.51
N ALA A 34 5.07 14.00 -9.71
CA ALA A 34 4.38 14.90 -10.62
C ALA A 34 2.87 14.82 -10.33
N ALA A 35 2.46 15.41 -9.20
CA ALA A 35 1.07 15.40 -8.76
C ALA A 35 0.24 16.33 -9.65
N ASP A 36 -0.85 15.83 -10.22
CA ASP A 36 -1.92 16.64 -10.83
C ASP A 36 -3.04 16.97 -9.83
N ASP A 37 -2.93 16.43 -8.61
CA ASP A 37 -3.84 16.64 -7.49
C ASP A 37 -3.56 17.98 -6.77
N LEU A 38 -4.58 18.51 -6.11
CA LEU A 38 -4.53 19.76 -5.33
C LEU A 38 -3.95 19.56 -3.92
N GLU A 39 -3.74 18.32 -3.48
CA GLU A 39 -3.18 17.99 -2.17
C GLU A 39 -1.66 17.79 -2.23
N GLU A 40 -0.92 18.37 -1.26
CA GLU A 40 0.51 18.13 -1.10
C GLU A 40 0.75 16.69 -0.62
N GLN A 41 1.67 15.98 -1.29
CA GLN A 41 2.05 14.61 -0.96
C GLN A 41 3.53 14.54 -0.59
N GLU A 42 3.83 13.90 0.54
CA GLU A 42 5.19 13.60 0.98
C GLU A 42 5.52 12.12 0.74
N LEU A 43 6.67 11.84 0.12
CA LEU A 43 7.16 10.48 -0.03
C LEU A 43 7.95 10.06 1.22
N LEU A 44 7.38 9.14 2.00
CA LEU A 44 8.06 8.53 3.14
C LEU A 44 8.70 7.19 2.73
N LEU A 45 9.99 7.03 2.99
CA LEU A 45 10.69 5.76 2.86
C LEU A 45 10.84 5.14 4.25
N LEU A 46 10.24 3.96 4.41
CA LEU A 46 10.25 3.23 5.67
C LEU A 46 11.03 1.93 5.52
N HIS A 47 11.77 1.57 6.56
CA HIS A 47 12.23 0.21 6.74
C HIS A 47 11.05 -0.73 7.00
N ARG A 48 11.26 -2.01 6.71
CA ARG A 48 10.22 -3.03 6.91
C ARG A 48 9.70 -3.06 8.34
N ASP A 49 10.57 -2.96 9.33
CA ASP A 49 10.19 -3.02 10.75
C ASP A 49 9.40 -1.77 11.18
N GLU A 50 9.71 -0.59 10.61
CA GLU A 50 8.94 0.63 10.79
C GLU A 50 7.53 0.48 10.19
N LEU A 51 7.43 -0.12 9.01
CA LEU A 51 6.16 -0.40 8.35
C LEU A 51 5.29 -1.38 9.16
N GLU A 52 5.90 -2.44 9.69
CA GLU A 52 5.23 -3.40 10.59
C GLU A 52 4.73 -2.71 11.85
N LYS A 53 5.57 -1.92 12.53
CA LYS A 53 5.19 -1.16 13.74
C LYS A 53 4.04 -0.20 13.47
N ALA A 54 4.09 0.58 12.39
CA ALA A 54 3.04 1.53 12.02
C ALA A 54 1.71 0.83 11.72
N LEU A 55 1.75 -0.34 11.06
CA LEU A 55 0.57 -1.16 10.82
C LEU A 55 -0.06 -1.65 12.14
N PHE A 56 0.75 -2.21 13.05
CA PHE A 56 0.25 -2.71 14.33
C PHE A 56 -0.22 -1.59 15.27
N ALA A 57 0.36 -0.40 15.17
CA ALA A 57 -0.08 0.79 15.90
C ALA A 57 -1.35 1.44 15.31
N GLY A 58 -1.84 0.94 14.16
CA GLY A 58 -3.03 1.45 13.50
C GLY A 58 -2.84 2.85 12.91
N GLU A 59 -1.64 3.20 12.48
CA GLU A 59 -1.33 4.53 11.91
C GLU A 59 -1.96 4.74 10.53
N PHE A 60 -2.19 3.66 9.77
CA PHE A 60 -2.94 3.71 8.52
C PHE A 60 -4.44 3.90 8.80
N LYS A 61 -4.95 5.11 8.53
CA LYS A 61 -6.36 5.48 8.83
C LYS A 61 -7.35 5.11 7.73
N VAL A 62 -6.86 4.66 6.57
CA VAL A 62 -7.67 4.19 5.46
C VAL A 62 -7.56 2.67 5.37
N LEU A 63 -8.71 1.98 5.39
CA LEU A 63 -8.77 0.51 5.41
C LEU A 63 -8.03 -0.13 4.23
N SER A 64 -8.17 0.43 3.04
CA SER A 64 -7.49 -0.08 1.84
C SER A 64 -5.96 0.07 1.94
N TRP A 65 -5.46 1.12 2.58
CA TRP A 65 -4.03 1.31 2.80
C TRP A 65 -3.47 0.30 3.79
N ALA A 66 -4.14 0.13 4.95
CA ALA A 66 -3.77 -0.88 5.94
C ALA A 66 -3.77 -2.29 5.33
N THR A 67 -4.77 -2.61 4.50
CA THR A 67 -4.87 -3.89 3.80
C THR A 67 -3.71 -4.08 2.80
N ALA A 68 -3.38 -3.06 2.00
CA ALA A 68 -2.28 -3.14 1.05
C ALA A 68 -0.94 -3.43 1.73
N VAL A 69 -0.66 -2.73 2.85
CA VAL A 69 0.57 -2.92 3.63
C VAL A 69 0.61 -4.32 4.26
N ALA A 70 -0.49 -4.77 4.88
CA ALA A 70 -0.57 -6.10 5.47
C ALA A 70 -0.35 -7.21 4.44
N MET A 71 -0.99 -7.11 3.27
CA MET A 71 -0.84 -8.09 2.19
C MET A 71 0.57 -8.10 1.61
N ALA A 72 1.22 -6.93 1.48
CA ALA A 72 2.60 -6.84 1.04
C ALA A 72 3.57 -7.52 2.04
N LEU A 73 3.42 -7.26 3.34
CA LEU A 73 4.24 -7.86 4.39
C LEU A 73 4.08 -9.39 4.44
N LEU A 74 2.87 -9.91 4.18
CA LEU A 74 2.60 -11.36 4.09
C LEU A 74 3.22 -12.00 2.84
N ALA A 75 3.34 -11.26 1.74
CA ALA A 75 3.90 -11.77 0.49
C ALA A 75 5.44 -11.79 0.49
N LEU A 76 6.07 -10.96 1.33
CA LEU A 76 7.52 -10.90 1.45
C LEU A 76 8.05 -12.10 2.28
N PRO A 77 9.19 -12.69 1.90
CA PRO A 77 9.86 -13.70 2.72
C PRO A 77 10.10 -13.18 4.13
N SER A 78 10.02 -14.03 5.16
CA SER A 78 10.50 -13.65 6.50
C SER A 78 12.00 -13.35 6.43
N ALA A 79 12.43 -12.29 7.12
CA ALA A 79 13.82 -11.87 7.18
C ALA A 79 14.70 -12.88 7.95
#